data_AF-A0A1X2GGE0-F1
#
_entry.id   AF-A0A1X2GGE0-F1
#
_cell.length_a   1.000
_cell.length_b   1.000
_cell.length_c   1.000
_cell.angle_alpha   90.00
_cell.angle_beta   90.00
_cell.angle_gamma   90.00
#
_symmetry.space_group_name_H-M   'P 1'
#
loop_
_entity.id
_entity.type
_entity.pdbx_description
1 polymer ?
#
loop_
_entity_poly.entity_id
_entity_poly.type
_entity_poly.pdbx_seq_one_letter_code
_entity_poly.pdbx_strand_id
1 'polypeptide(L)'
;MHGKAPTIKKHGHTPLFLPPLNPIEEAWAKIKNQVRKTPLSTTNDDLAGRIQEATRMVTPTDCRGWLRHSISYFGKCLDMAPIEKK
;
A
#
# COMPACT_ATOMS: atom_id res chain seq x y z
N MET A 1 -17.53 4.12 -12.02
CA MET A 1 -17.43 4.35 -10.56
C MET A 1 -18.11 5.66 -10.15
N HIS A 2 -19.40 5.82 -10.46
CA HIS A 2 -20.11 7.12 -10.34
C HIS A 2 -21.19 7.07 -9.25
N GLY A 3 -20.81 7.21 -7.96
CA GLY A 3 -21.85 7.25 -6.92
C GLY A 3 -21.45 7.66 -5.50
N LYS A 4 -20.16 7.71 -5.13
CA LYS A 4 -19.76 8.00 -3.74
C LYS A 4 -19.12 9.37 -3.51
N ALA A 5 -18.56 10.00 -4.54
CA ALA A 5 -17.90 11.30 -4.42
C ALA A 5 -18.83 12.48 -3.99
N PRO A 6 -20.11 12.55 -4.40
CA PRO A 6 -20.98 13.69 -4.05
C PRO A 6 -21.30 13.77 -2.55
N THR A 7 -21.51 12.62 -1.90
CA THR A 7 -21.93 12.55 -0.49
C THR A 7 -20.82 12.98 0.47
N ILE A 8 -19.57 12.67 0.13
CA ILE A 8 -18.40 13.00 0.97
C ILE A 8 -18.18 14.53 1.00
N LYS A 9 -18.26 15.17 -0.18
CA LYS A 9 -18.16 16.63 -0.30
C LYS A 9 -19.28 17.36 0.45
N LYS A 10 -20.51 16.82 0.45
CA LYS A 10 -21.67 17.38 1.18
C LYS A 10 -21.43 17.48 2.70
N HIS A 11 -20.58 16.63 3.26
CA HIS A 11 -20.25 16.63 4.70
C HIS A 11 -18.92 17.35 5.01
N GLY A 12 -18.40 18.18 4.10
CA GLY A 12 -17.18 18.95 4.32
C GLY A 12 -15.88 18.16 4.17
N HIS A 13 -15.92 16.97 3.55
CA HIS A 13 -14.74 16.15 3.31
C HIS A 13 -14.29 16.23 1.84
N THR A 14 -12.98 16.37 1.63
CA THR A 14 -12.37 16.31 0.30
C THR A 14 -11.77 14.92 0.09
N PRO A 15 -12.26 14.13 -0.90
CA PRO A 15 -11.62 12.89 -1.25
C PRO A 15 -10.23 13.18 -1.82
N LEU A 16 -9.20 12.71 -1.13
CA LEU A 16 -7.82 12.77 -1.62
C LEU A 16 -7.55 11.51 -2.43
N PHE A 17 -7.24 11.70 -3.72
CA PHE A 17 -6.59 10.64 -4.47
C PHE A 17 -5.16 10.56 -3.95
N LEU A 18 -4.92 9.60 -3.07
CA LEU A 18 -3.55 9.25 -2.72
C LEU A 18 -2.96 8.61 -3.99
N PRO A 19 -1.87 9.17 -4.56
CA PRO A 19 -1.10 8.53 -5.62
C PRO A 19 -0.58 7.15 -5.12
N PRO A 20 0.24 6.39 -5.89
CA PRO A 20 0.75 5.04 -5.56
C PRO A 20 1.47 4.80 -4.20
N LEU A 21 1.34 5.72 -3.25
CA LEU A 21 2.00 5.79 -1.95
C LEU A 21 1.02 5.50 -0.81
N ASN A 22 -0.04 4.73 -1.07
CA ASN A 22 -0.81 4.08 -0.01
C ASN A 22 0.13 3.08 0.70
N PRO A 23 0.28 3.11 2.05
CA PRO A 23 1.17 2.22 2.78
C PRO A 23 0.98 0.72 2.48
N ILE A 24 -0.22 0.33 2.02
CA ILE A 24 -0.50 -1.05 1.60
C ILE A 24 0.35 -1.50 0.41
N GLU A 25 0.75 -0.58 -0.49
CA GLU A 25 1.58 -0.90 -1.65
C GLU A 25 2.99 -1.31 -1.22
N GLU A 26 3.55 -0.62 -0.23
CA GLU A 26 4.83 -0.97 0.40
C GLU A 26 4.77 -2.32 1.14
N ALA A 27 3.65 -2.56 1.82
CA ALA A 27 3.41 -3.85 2.46
C ALA A 27 3.40 -5.00 1.44
N TRP A 28 2.66 -4.83 0.34
CA TRP A 28 2.64 -5.81 -0.74
C TRP A 28 3.98 -5.96 -1.45
N ALA A 29 4.78 -4.89 -1.57
CA ALA A 29 6.14 -4.96 -2.10
C ALA A 29 7.01 -5.88 -1.22
N LYS A 30 7.00 -5.68 0.11
CA LYS A 30 7.74 -6.54 1.05
C LYS A 30 7.24 -7.99 1.01
N ILE A 31 5.93 -8.22 1.07
CA ILE A 31 5.33 -9.56 1.05
C ILE A 31 5.70 -10.29 -0.23
N LYS A 32 5.53 -9.66 -1.41
CA LYS A 32 5.91 -10.25 -2.70
C LYS A 32 7.39 -10.57 -2.75
N ASN A 33 8.25 -9.69 -2.24
CA ASN A 33 9.69 -9.93 -2.18
C ASN A 33 10.02 -11.15 -1.31
N GLN A 34 9.34 -11.35 -0.17
CA GLN A 34 9.52 -12.55 0.65
C GLN A 34 9.04 -13.81 -0.08
N VAL A 35 7.84 -13.78 -0.67
CA VAL A 35 7.28 -14.92 -1.41
C VAL A 35 8.21 -15.31 -2.56
N ARG A 36 8.82 -14.34 -3.27
CA ARG A 36 9.69 -14.60 -4.43
C ARG A 36 11.10 -15.09 -4.10
N LYS A 37 11.51 -15.11 -2.81
CA LYS A 37 12.84 -15.59 -2.42
C LYS A 37 13.08 -17.05 -2.77
N THR A 38 12.03 -17.86 -2.76
CA THR A 38 12.07 -19.25 -3.18
C THR A 38 11.27 -19.41 -4.47
N PRO A 39 11.75 -20.17 -5.47
CA PRO A 39 10.96 -20.49 -6.64
C PRO A 39 9.63 -21.16 -6.25
N LEU A 40 8.57 -20.87 -6.99
CA LEU A 40 7.31 -21.61 -6.88
C LEU A 40 7.47 -22.91 -7.67
N SER A 41 7.14 -24.04 -7.05
CA SER A 41 7.01 -25.30 -7.78
C SER A 41 5.67 -25.33 -8.52
N THR A 42 5.64 -25.90 -9.73
CA THR A 42 4.39 -26.14 -10.46
C THR A 42 3.58 -27.32 -9.90
N THR A 43 4.18 -28.10 -9.00
CA THR A 43 3.57 -29.25 -8.33
C THR A 43 3.62 -29.08 -6.81
N ASN A 44 2.45 -29.14 -6.16
CA ASN A 44 2.25 -29.14 -4.70
C ASN A 44 2.81 -27.93 -3.92
N ASP A 45 2.89 -26.74 -4.55
CA ASP A 45 3.30 -25.53 -3.83
C ASP A 45 2.13 -24.93 -3.02
N ASP A 46 2.35 -24.69 -1.72
CA ASP A 46 1.40 -24.00 -0.85
C ASP A 46 1.64 -22.49 -0.87
N LEU A 47 1.19 -21.85 -1.96
CA LEU A 47 1.28 -20.40 -2.11
C LEU A 47 0.57 -19.64 -0.98
N ALA A 48 -0.56 -20.16 -0.49
CA ALA A 48 -1.33 -19.52 0.57
C ALA A 48 -0.55 -19.50 1.90
N GLY A 49 0.02 -20.65 2.29
CA GLY A 49 0.89 -20.74 3.47
C GLY A 49 2.13 -19.85 3.36
N ARG A 50 2.74 -19.78 2.17
CA ARG A 50 3.88 -18.87 1.91
C ARG A 50 3.51 -17.40 2.04
N ILE A 51 2.35 -16.99 1.54
CA ILE A 51 1.84 -15.62 1.71
C ILE A 51 1.58 -15.34 3.20
N GLN A 52 1.00 -16.30 3.92
CA GLN A 52 0.74 -16.16 5.35
C GLN A 52 2.06 -15.96 6.12
N GLU A 53 3.08 -16.77 5.83
CA GLU A 53 4.39 -16.65 6.47
C GLU A 53 5.10 -15.34 6.09
N ALA A 54 5.07 -14.95 4.82
CA ALA A 54 5.58 -13.67 4.36
C ALA A 54 4.90 -12.47 5.05
N THR A 55 3.61 -12.59 5.36
CA THR A 55 2.85 -11.56 6.08
C THR A 55 3.31 -11.46 7.54
N ARG A 56 3.66 -12.57 8.20
CA ARG A 56 4.22 -12.56 9.57
C ARG A 56 5.58 -11.84 9.66
N MET A 57 6.32 -11.74 8.56
CA MET A 57 7.58 -11.01 8.48
C MET A 57 7.41 -9.47 8.40
N VAL A 58 6.17 -8.98 8.33
CA VAL A 58 5.87 -7.55 8.44
C VAL A 58 5.89 -7.15 9.91
N THR A 59 6.78 -6.23 10.25
CA THR A 59 6.94 -5.76 11.63
C THR A 59 6.19 -4.45 11.86
N PRO A 60 5.87 -4.12 13.13
CA PRO A 60 5.33 -2.80 13.47
C PRO A 60 6.24 -1.64 13.04
N THR A 61 7.56 -1.86 12.99
CA THR A 61 8.53 -0.85 12.54
C THR A 61 8.39 -0.58 11.04
N ASP A 62 8.19 -1.63 10.23
CA ASP A 62 7.90 -1.47 8.80
C ASP A 62 6.63 -0.64 8.59
N CYS A 63 5.54 -1.00 9.27
CA CYS A 63 4.26 -0.30 9.18
C CYS A 63 4.39 1.19 9.54
N ARG A 64 5.09 1.51 10.63
CA ARG A 64 5.36 2.90 11.02
C ARG A 64 6.19 3.63 9.96
N GLY A 65 7.18 2.96 9.38
CA GLY A 65 8.00 3.48 8.28
C GLY A 65 7.16 3.83 7.06
N TRP A 66 6.30 2.92 6.60
CA TRP A 66 5.43 3.12 5.44
C TRP A 66 4.37 4.19 5.68
N LEU A 67 3.79 4.25 6.88
CA LEU A 67 2.87 5.32 7.27
C LEU A 67 3.56 6.68 7.23
N ARG A 68 4.74 6.80 7.84
CA ARG A 68 5.52 8.05 7.82
C ARG A 68 5.90 8.45 6.40
N HIS A 69 6.29 7.48 5.57
CA HIS A 69 6.58 7.71 4.16
C HIS A 69 5.35 8.27 3.44
N SER A 70 4.17 7.62 3.57
CA SER A 70 2.92 8.09 2.97
C SER A 70 2.51 9.50 3.43
N ILE A 71 2.59 9.78 4.73
CA ILE A 71 2.29 11.10 5.31
C ILE A 71 3.18 12.20 4.71
N SER A 72 4.45 11.90 4.38
CA SER A 72 5.35 12.89 3.79
C SER A 72 4.88 13.43 2.43
N TYR A 73 3.94 12.74 1.76
CA TYR A 73 3.35 13.18 0.50
C TYR A 73 2.03 13.92 0.68
N PHE A 74 1.45 13.97 1.88
CA PHE A 74 0.14 14.59 2.10
C PHE A 74 0.13 16.06 1.67
N GLY A 75 1.19 16.82 1.97
CA GLY A 75 1.31 18.20 1.50
C GLY A 75 1.21 18.29 -0.03
N LYS A 76 2.02 17.49 -0.75
CA LYS A 76 1.98 17.44 -2.22
C LYS A 76 0.61 17.02 -2.77
N CYS A 77 -0.06 16.06 -2.12
CA CYS A 77 -1.40 15.63 -2.50
C CYS A 77 -2.44 16.74 -2.29
N LEU A 78 -2.35 17.49 -1.19
CA LEU A 78 -3.22 18.62 -0.89
C LEU A 78 -3.00 19.78 -1.86
N ASP A 79 -1.75 20.01 -2.22
CA ASP A 79 -1.33 21.04 -3.19
C ASP A 79 -1.57 20.61 -4.65
N MET A 80 -2.05 19.38 -4.88
CA MET A 80 -2.21 18.77 -6.21
C MET A 80 -0.92 18.81 -7.04
N ALA A 81 0.24 18.84 -6.38
CA ALA A 81 1.54 18.91 -7.00
C ALA A 81 1.95 17.56 -7.59
N PRO A 82 2.79 17.52 -8.63
CA PRO A 82 3.35 16.28 -9.16
C PRO A 82 4.10 15.51 -8.08
N ILE A 83 3.86 14.20 -8.02
CA ILE A 83 4.55 13.29 -7.09
C ILE A 83 5.44 12.37 -7.90
N GLU A 84 6.73 12.73 -7.94
CA GLU A 84 7.77 11.90 -8.53
C GLU A 84 8.10 10.72 -7.60
N LYS A 85 8.15 9.52 -8.18
CA LYS A 85 8.68 8.34 -7.49
C LYS A 85 10.21 8.44 -7.54
N LYS A 86 10.86 8.46 -6.37
CA LYS A 86 12.31 8.28 -6.28
C LYS A 86 12.68 6.84 -6.60
#